data_AF-A0A4R4FG57-F1
#
_entry.id   AF-A0A4R4FG57-F1
#
_cell.length_a   1.000
_cell.length_b   1.000
_cell.length_c   1.000
_cell.angle_alpha   90.00
_cell.angle_beta   90.00
_cell.angle_gamma   90.00
#
_symmetry.space_group_name_H-M   'P 1'
#
loop_
_entity.id
_entity.type
_entity.pdbx_description
1 polymer ?
#
loop_
_entity_poly.entity_id
_entity_poly.type
_entity_poly.pdbx_seq_one_letter_code
_entity_poly.pdbx_strand_id
1 'polypeptide(L)'
;MPYNEANKAIYAKYTKQYTPDGEIRFLAANPDSKVNSVGTFLLNELAKREQGKEIYLYTDTNCIYQFYEHRGFERVGDQDIMLELQNGIDLKWLMYRKTL
;
A
#
# COMPACT_ATOMS: atom_id res chain seq x y z
N MET A 1 5.00 18.25 6.02
CA MET A 1 5.93 17.46 5.19
C MET A 1 5.22 17.13 3.88
N PRO A 2 5.90 17.23 2.73
CA PRO A 2 5.33 16.93 1.40
C PRO A 2 4.57 15.59 1.33
N TYR A 3 5.03 14.62 2.12
CA TYR A 3 4.40 13.30 2.31
C TYR A 3 2.88 13.33 2.60
N ASN A 4 2.46 14.10 3.61
CA ASN A 4 1.05 14.10 4.04
C ASN A 4 0.14 14.79 3.02
N GLU A 5 0.66 15.74 2.24
CA GLU A 5 -0.11 16.48 1.25
C GLU A 5 -0.30 15.67 -0.03
N ALA A 6 0.76 15.00 -0.49
CA ALA A 6 0.69 14.09 -1.62
C ALA A 6 -0.31 12.95 -1.39
N ASN A 7 -0.25 12.29 -0.23
CA ASN A 7 -1.18 11.20 0.10
C ASN A 7 -2.62 11.69 0.17
N LYS A 8 -2.88 12.88 0.73
CA LYS A 8 -4.22 13.49 0.74
C LYS A 8 -4.75 13.76 -0.66
N ALA A 9 -3.91 14.23 -1.58
CA ALA A 9 -4.32 14.52 -2.95
C ALA A 9 -4.69 13.25 -3.72
N ILE A 10 -3.89 12.17 -3.56
CA ILE A 10 -4.22 10.87 -4.17
C ILE A 10 -5.49 10.30 -3.54
N TYR A 11 -5.60 10.31 -2.22
CA TYR A 11 -6.78 9.85 -1.50
C TYR A 11 -8.06 10.57 -1.95
N ALA A 12 -8.00 11.90 -2.06
CA ALA A 12 -9.14 12.71 -2.50
C ALA A 12 -9.56 12.42 -3.94
N LYS A 13 -8.66 11.93 -4.81
CA LYS A 13 -9.03 11.43 -6.15
C LYS A 13 -9.66 10.05 -6.06
N TYR A 14 -9.06 9.15 -5.28
CA TYR A 14 -9.55 7.80 -5.05
C TYR A 14 -10.98 7.79 -4.49
N THR A 15 -11.28 8.60 -3.48
CA THR A 15 -12.60 8.64 -2.83
C THR A 15 -13.70 9.30 -3.66
N LYS A 16 -13.40 9.79 -4.88
CA LYS A 16 -14.44 10.21 -5.83
C LYS A 16 -15.08 9.03 -6.56
N GLN A 17 -14.37 7.91 -6.65
CA GLN A 17 -14.79 6.71 -7.38
C GLN A 17 -15.08 5.54 -6.44
N TYR A 18 -14.37 5.46 -5.31
CA TYR A 18 -14.43 4.33 -4.39
C TYR A 18 -14.79 4.80 -2.97
N THR A 19 -15.40 3.91 -2.19
CA THR A 19 -15.70 4.13 -0.77
C THR A 19 -14.96 3.09 0.05
N PRO A 20 -13.72 3.36 0.52
CA PRO A 20 -12.95 2.38 1.26
C PRO A 20 -13.54 2.12 2.65
N ASP A 21 -13.57 0.85 3.04
CA ASP A 21 -13.92 0.37 4.37
C ASP A 21 -12.72 0.36 5.33
N GLY A 22 -11.49 0.34 4.80
CA GLY A 22 -10.29 0.28 5.63
C GLY A 22 -8.96 0.50 4.91
N GLU A 23 -7.93 0.78 5.71
CA GLU A 23 -6.55 0.97 5.27
C GLU A 23 -5.65 -0.12 5.88
N ILE A 24 -4.86 -0.81 5.05
CA ILE A 24 -3.72 -1.61 5.56
C ILE A 24 -2.57 -0.63 5.85
N ARG A 25 -2.42 -0.26 7.12
CA ARG A 25 -1.34 0.63 7.58
C ARG A 25 -0.01 -0.08 7.81
N PHE A 26 -0.07 -1.33 8.26
CA PHE A 26 1.11 -2.15 8.55
C PHE A 26 0.90 -3.57 8.07
N LEU A 27 1.70 -3.95 7.07
CA LEU A 27 1.94 -5.33 6.70
C LEU A 27 3.44 -5.55 6.70
N ALA A 28 3.95 -6.00 7.84
CA ALA A 28 5.37 -6.21 8.06
C ALA A 28 5.63 -7.68 8.39
N ALA A 29 6.75 -8.20 7.89
CA ALA A 29 7.29 -9.49 8.26
C ALA A 29 8.76 -9.31 8.66
N ASN A 30 9.21 -10.08 9.65
CA ASN A 30 10.63 -10.05 10.03
C ASN A 30 11.46 -10.71 8.91
N PRO A 31 12.38 -9.98 8.25
CA PRO A 31 13.20 -10.54 7.17
C PRO A 31 14.13 -11.66 7.66
N ASP A 32 14.50 -11.67 8.94
CA ASP A 32 15.34 -12.70 9.55
C ASP A 32 14.54 -13.93 10.02
N SER A 33 13.21 -13.90 9.87
CA SER A 33 12.40 -15.07 10.14
C SER A 33 12.64 -16.13 9.06
N LYS A 34 12.87 -17.38 9.48
CA LYS A 34 13.00 -18.53 8.56
C LYS A 34 11.64 -18.96 7.98
N VAL A 35 10.59 -18.17 8.18
CA VAL A 35 9.21 -18.50 7.81
C VAL A 35 8.86 -17.75 6.53
N ASN A 36 8.69 -18.50 5.46
CA ASN A 36 8.29 -17.95 4.17
C ASN A 36 6.80 -17.62 4.14
N SER A 37 6.41 -16.72 3.23
CA SER A 37 5.01 -16.45 2.88
C SER A 37 4.13 -15.85 3.98
N VAL A 38 4.71 -15.28 5.04
CA VAL A 38 3.98 -14.62 6.13
C VAL A 38 3.02 -13.54 5.60
N GLY A 39 3.48 -12.67 4.70
CA GLY A 39 2.62 -11.64 4.11
C GLY A 39 1.42 -12.21 3.35
N THR A 40 1.61 -13.31 2.62
CA THR A 40 0.51 -14.01 1.93
C THR A 40 -0.50 -14.56 2.94
N PHE A 41 -0.01 -15.20 4.00
CA PHE A 41 -0.85 -15.76 5.04
C PHE A 41 -1.71 -14.67 5.69
N LEU A 42 -1.10 -13.55 6.06
CA LEU A 42 -1.78 -12.41 6.67
C LEU A 42 -2.84 -11.81 5.74
N LEU A 43 -2.53 -11.59 4.45
CA LEU A 43 -3.49 -11.05 3.50
C LEU A 43 -4.65 -12.02 3.23
N ASN A 44 -4.39 -13.32 3.14
CA ASN A 44 -5.45 -14.31 2.95
C ASN A 44 -6.37 -14.39 4.17
N GLU A 45 -5.82 -14.28 5.37
CA GLU A 45 -6.62 -14.28 6.60
C GLU A 45 -7.47 -13.01 6.72
N LEU A 46 -6.91 -11.85 6.34
CA LEU A 46 -7.67 -10.61 6.23
C LEU A 46 -8.82 -10.76 5.23
N ALA A 47 -8.56 -11.28 4.02
CA ALA A 47 -9.58 -11.46 2.99
C ALA A 47 -10.73 -12.36 3.44
N LYS A 48 -10.44 -13.43 4.20
CA LYS A 48 -11.46 -14.30 4.75
C LYS A 48 -12.35 -13.62 5.79
N ARG A 49 -11.76 -12.81 6.68
CA ARG A 49 -12.49 -12.17 7.79
C ARG A 49 -13.29 -10.94 7.34
N GLU A 50 -12.76 -10.23 6.35
CA GLU A 50 -13.25 -8.94 5.89
C GLU A 50 -13.76 -9.01 4.44
N GLN A 51 -14.34 -10.17 4.07
CA GLN A 51 -14.79 -10.45 2.71
C GLN A 51 -15.75 -9.37 2.19
N GLY A 52 -15.52 -8.93 0.94
CA GLY A 52 -16.32 -7.93 0.25
C GLY A 52 -15.97 -6.49 0.62
N LYS A 53 -15.08 -6.25 1.59
CA LYS A 53 -14.65 -4.90 1.95
C LYS A 53 -13.69 -4.32 0.92
N GLU A 54 -13.87 -3.03 0.65
CA GLU A 54 -12.98 -2.23 -0.17
C GLU A 54 -11.84 -1.70 0.71
N ILE A 55 -10.61 -2.14 0.46
CA ILE A 55 -9.44 -1.69 1.21
C ILE A 55 -8.44 -0.98 0.33
N TYR A 56 -7.60 -0.15 0.95
CA TYR A 56 -6.46 0.48 0.29
C TYR A 56 -5.20 0.44 1.15
N LEU A 57 -4.06 0.77 0.54
CA LEU A 57 -2.79 0.98 1.23
C LEU A 57 -1.90 1.96 0.46
N TYR A 58 -1.00 2.59 1.20
CA TYR A 58 0.14 3.30 0.64
C TYR A 58 1.41 2.45 0.74
N THR A 59 2.26 2.53 -0.26
CA THR A 59 3.61 1.95 -0.27
C THR A 59 4.54 2.83 -1.13
N ASP A 60 5.81 2.50 -1.20
CA ASP A 60 6.79 3.22 -1.99
C ASP A 60 7.73 2.27 -2.74
N THR A 61 8.58 2.84 -3.60
CA THR A 61 9.55 2.09 -4.40
C THR A 61 10.71 1.47 -3.61
N ASN A 62 10.88 1.80 -2.33
CA ASN A 62 11.83 1.10 -1.45
C ASN A 62 11.22 -0.17 -0.83
N CYS A 63 9.90 -0.33 -0.89
CA CYS A 63 9.21 -1.55 -0.51
C CYS A 63 9.11 -2.53 -1.70
N ILE A 64 8.79 -3.80 -1.41
CA ILE A 64 8.49 -4.81 -2.43
C ILE A 64 7.04 -4.65 -2.92
N TYR A 65 6.73 -3.53 -3.58
CA TYR A 65 5.35 -3.20 -3.96
C TYR A 65 4.73 -4.22 -4.94
N GLN A 66 5.55 -4.90 -5.75
CA GLN A 66 5.12 -5.96 -6.68
C GLN A 66 4.42 -7.12 -5.94
N PHE A 67 4.68 -7.27 -4.64
CA PHE A 67 3.96 -8.18 -3.76
C PHE A 67 2.44 -7.97 -3.84
N TYR A 68 1.98 -6.72 -3.88
CA TYR A 68 0.55 -6.37 -3.96
C TYR A 68 -0.01 -6.58 -5.37
N GLU A 69 0.75 -6.20 -6.41
CA GLU A 69 0.35 -6.38 -7.81
C GLU A 69 0.10 -7.85 -8.15
N HIS A 70 1.02 -8.74 -7.76
CA HIS A 70 0.86 -10.18 -7.95
C HIS A 70 -0.33 -10.78 -7.17
N ARG A 71 -0.92 -10.03 -6.23
CA ARG A 71 -2.09 -10.43 -5.44
C ARG A 71 -3.38 -9.72 -5.86
N GLY A 72 -3.37 -9.08 -7.03
CA GLY A 72 -4.55 -8.48 -7.63
C GLY A 72 -4.97 -7.16 -6.97
N PHE A 73 -4.05 -6.48 -6.30
CA PHE A 73 -4.28 -5.06 -5.96
C PHE A 73 -4.14 -4.21 -7.21
N GLU A 74 -5.03 -3.25 -7.37
CA GLU A 74 -5.02 -2.27 -8.46
C GLU A 74 -4.31 -1.00 -7.99
N ARG A 75 -3.38 -0.48 -8.81
CA ARG A 75 -2.73 0.81 -8.56
C ARG A 75 -3.68 1.93 -8.96
N VAL A 76 -4.08 2.76 -8.01
CA VAL A 76 -5.04 3.86 -8.23
C VAL A 76 -4.44 5.25 -8.09
N GLY A 77 -3.16 5.32 -7.73
CA GLY A 77 -2.42 6.56 -7.82
C GLY A 77 -0.96 6.37 -7.54
N ASP A 78 -0.18 7.33 -8.01
CA ASP A 78 1.22 7.46 -7.69
C ASP A 78 1.65 8.92 -7.68
N GLN A 79 2.76 9.19 -6.99
CA GLN A 79 3.37 10.51 -6.93
C GLN A 79 4.87 10.37 -6.71
N ASP A 80 5.66 10.97 -7.59
CA ASP A 80 7.10 11.10 -7.39
C ASP A 80 7.37 12.20 -6.35
N ILE A 81 8.19 11.88 -5.35
CA ILE A 81 8.65 12.81 -4.31
C ILE A 81 10.14 12.61 -4.08
N MET A 82 10.91 13.67 -4.21
CA MET A 82 12.29 13.69 -3.78
C MET A 82 12.32 13.87 -2.25
N LEU A 83 12.82 12.86 -1.54
CA LEU A 83 13.03 12.96 -0.10
C LEU A 83 14.46 13.45 0.15
N GLU A 84 14.58 14.65 0.72
CA GLU A 84 15.82 15.19 1.26
C GLU A 84 16.23 14.44 2.55
N LEU A 85 16.46 13.13 2.44
CA LEU A 85 17.29 12.40 3.38
C LEU A 85 18.76 12.70 3.05
N GLN A 86 19.70 12.38 3.94
CA GLN A 86 21.13 12.76 3.82
C GLN A 86 21.79 12.44 2.46
N ASN A 87 21.18 11.59 1.63
CA ASN A 87 21.65 11.19 0.30
C ASN A 87 20.68 11.48 -0.86
N GLY A 88 19.59 12.23 -0.67
CA GLY A 88 18.63 12.58 -1.74
C GLY A 88 18.01 11.36 -2.43
N ILE A 89 17.07 10.68 -1.78
CA ILE A 89 16.45 9.47 -2.32
C ILE A 89 15.21 9.86 -3.11
N ASP A 90 15.19 9.52 -4.40
CA ASP A 90 13.99 9.60 -5.23
C ASP A 90 13.03 8.47 -4.84
N LEU A 91 11.87 8.84 -4.30
CA LEU A 91 10.84 7.88 -3.90
C LEU A 91 9.55 8.15 -4.65
N LYS A 92 8.98 7.09 -5.19
CA LYS A 92 7.65 7.13 -5.78
C LYS A 92 6.67 6.50 -4.80
N TRP A 93 5.73 7.30 -4.34
CA TRP A 93 4.61 6.84 -3.53
C TRP A 93 3.58 6.19 -4.42
N LEU A 94 3.03 5.08 -3.97
CA LEU A 94 2.08 4.27 -4.70
C LEU A 94 0.87 4.04 -3.79
N MET A 95 -0.33 4.20 -4.34
CA MET A 95 -1.58 3.86 -3.67
C MET A 95 -2.23 2.70 -4.40
N TYR A 96 -2.58 1.67 -3.64
CA TYR A 96 -3.24 0.46 -4.14
C TYR A 96 -4.59 0.25 -3.48
N ARG A 97 -5.53 -0.34 -4.22
CA ARG A 97 -6.83 -0.80 -3.70
C ARG A 97 -7.14 -2.23 -4.06
N LYS A 98 -7.99 -2.87 -3.25
CA LYS A 98 -8.53 -4.20 -3.51
C LYS A 98 -9.86 -4.39 -2.79
N THR A 99 -10.81 -5.03 -3.46
CA THR A 99 -11.98 -5.63 -2.82
C THR A 99 -11.59 -7.04 -2.35
N LEU A 100 -11.73 -7.31 -1.05
CA LEU A 100 -11.27 -8.54 -0.40
C LEU A 100 -12.13 -9.76 -0.69
#